data_AF-A0A067T997-F1
#
_entry.id   AF-A0A067T997-F1
#
_cell.length_a   1.000
_cell.length_b   1.000
_cell.length_c   1.000
_cell.angle_alpha   90.00
_cell.angle_beta   90.00
_cell.angle_gamma   90.00
#
_symmetry.space_group_name_H-M   'P 1'
#
loop_
_entity.id
_entity.type
_entity.pdbx_description
1 polymer ?
#
loop_
_entity_poly.entity_id
_entity_poly.type
_entity_poly.pdbx_seq_one_letter_code
_entity_poly.pdbx_strand_id
1 'polypeptide(L)'
;QSNNASIDGEFDADDGDISNKRRKLTFADLPWHKDDIELEDPAHPSRRETRRLLDLFSTDLAQVKSSIRNSAHAPSGFPTSQWECIIWGEPVDLNVIFSYLHRTEPPKENVGRVGDTQVVFGISEAKKRVETAGDWISAWNRVVHATRFAFRHREQELREYGEYIEGEFSAKIPSVHSRIILFDIAVWNEV
;
A
#
# COMPACT_ATOMS: atom_id res chain seq x y z
N GLN A 1 -75.53 19.95 -7.02
CA GLN A 1 -74.07 20.02 -6.80
C GLN A 1 -73.55 18.58 -6.80
N SER A 2 -72.55 18.32 -7.64
CA SER A 2 -71.60 17.18 -7.75
C SER A 2 -72.03 15.77 -7.30
N ASN A 3 -72.13 14.76 -8.17
CA ASN A 3 -71.11 13.96 -8.92
C ASN A 3 -70.24 13.00 -8.10
N ASN A 4 -70.20 11.76 -8.63
CA ASN A 4 -69.28 10.61 -8.46
C ASN A 4 -69.39 9.78 -7.16
N ALA A 5 -69.74 8.48 -7.22
CA ALA A 5 -69.01 7.30 -7.75
C ALA A 5 -67.72 7.02 -6.94
N SER A 6 -67.28 5.81 -6.60
CA SER A 6 -67.72 4.41 -6.63
C SER A 6 -66.51 3.61 -6.09
N ILE A 7 -66.76 2.43 -5.52
CA ILE A 7 -65.81 1.28 -5.42
C ILE A 7 -64.69 1.43 -4.36
N ASP A 8 -64.94 0.86 -3.17
CA ASP A 8 -63.89 0.42 -2.24
C ASP A 8 -63.46 -1.00 -2.64
N GLY A 9 -62.34 -1.08 -3.37
CA GLY A 9 -61.68 -2.31 -3.73
C GLY A 9 -60.53 -2.60 -2.76
N GLU A 10 -60.62 -3.76 -2.12
CA GLU A 10 -59.57 -4.44 -1.38
C GLU A 10 -58.38 -4.72 -2.30
N PHE A 11 -57.17 -4.24 -1.95
CA PHE A 11 -55.93 -4.77 -2.50
C PHE A 11 -54.83 -4.74 -1.45
N ASP A 12 -54.57 -5.94 -0.95
CA ASP A 12 -53.43 -6.35 -0.16
C ASP A 12 -52.14 -6.11 -0.98
N ALA A 13 -51.18 -5.37 -0.42
CA ALA A 13 -49.84 -5.24 -0.97
C ALA A 13 -48.83 -5.21 0.18
N ASP A 14 -48.51 -6.41 0.64
CA ASP A 14 -47.29 -6.77 1.36
C ASP A 14 -46.07 -6.35 0.51
N ASP A 15 -45.57 -5.14 0.74
CA ASP A 15 -44.36 -4.64 0.11
C ASP A 15 -43.15 -5.23 0.83
N GLY A 16 -42.74 -6.41 0.35
CA GLY A 16 -41.52 -7.07 0.77
C GLY A 16 -40.31 -6.18 0.47
N ASP A 17 -39.71 -5.62 1.52
CA ASP A 17 -38.39 -4.99 1.52
C ASP A 17 -37.32 -6.03 1.12
N ILE A 18 -37.13 -6.21 -0.19
CA ILE A 18 -35.96 -6.91 -0.74
C ILE A 18 -34.78 -5.95 -0.63
N SER A 19 -34.26 -5.81 0.58
CA SER A 19 -32.95 -5.21 0.79
C SER A 19 -31.92 -6.03 0.02
N ASN A 20 -31.49 -5.50 -1.13
CA ASN A 20 -30.41 -6.06 -1.94
C ASN A 20 -29.08 -5.95 -1.18
N LYS A 21 -28.90 -6.80 -0.17
CA LYS A 21 -27.60 -7.01 0.49
C LYS A 21 -26.72 -7.73 -0.53
N ARG A 22 -25.92 -6.95 -1.27
CA ARG A 22 -24.84 -7.48 -2.12
C ARG A 22 -24.10 -8.53 -1.28
N ARG A 23 -24.05 -9.78 -1.77
CA ARG A 23 -23.28 -10.84 -1.13
C ARG A 23 -21.87 -10.32 -0.88
N LYS A 24 -21.46 -10.31 0.40
CA LYS A 24 -20.09 -9.99 0.77
C LYS A 24 -19.25 -11.13 0.23
N LEU A 25 -18.44 -10.84 -0.79
CA LEU A 25 -17.47 -11.78 -1.34
C LEU A 25 -16.63 -12.33 -0.18
N THR A 26 -16.68 -13.63 0.05
CA THR A 26 -15.83 -14.29 1.04
C THR A 26 -14.58 -14.81 0.34
N PHE A 27 -13.47 -14.93 1.05
CA PHE A 27 -12.23 -15.48 0.49
C PHE A 27 -12.45 -16.89 -0.11
N ALA A 28 -13.36 -17.67 0.46
CA ALA A 28 -13.77 -18.98 -0.03
C ALA A 28 -14.46 -18.96 -1.42
N ASP A 29 -15.00 -17.81 -1.84
CA ASP A 29 -15.65 -17.62 -3.14
C ASP A 29 -14.63 -17.31 -4.26
N LEU A 30 -13.36 -17.04 -3.91
CA LEU A 30 -12.32 -16.69 -4.87
C LEU A 30 -11.71 -17.96 -5.49
N PRO A 31 -11.63 -18.05 -6.84
CA PRO A 31 -11.11 -19.24 -7.52
C PRO A 31 -9.70 -19.66 -7.08
N TRP A 32 -8.82 -18.68 -6.84
CA TRP A 32 -7.43 -18.91 -6.45
C TRP A 32 -7.23 -19.21 -4.96
N HIS A 33 -8.24 -18.99 -4.09
CA HIS A 33 -8.08 -19.20 -2.65
C HIS A 33 -7.89 -20.67 -2.27
N LYS A 34 -8.44 -21.60 -3.07
CA LYS A 34 -8.24 -23.04 -2.88
C LYS A 34 -6.82 -23.44 -3.30
N ASP A 35 -6.37 -22.93 -4.44
CA ASP A 35 -5.01 -23.13 -4.93
C ASP A 35 -3.98 -22.58 -3.94
N ASP A 36 -4.26 -21.42 -3.33
CA ASP A 36 -3.43 -20.79 -2.30
C ASP A 36 -3.30 -21.63 -1.01
N ILE A 37 -4.38 -22.30 -0.58
CA ILE A 37 -4.37 -23.18 0.60
C ILE A 37 -3.58 -24.45 0.30
N GLU A 38 -3.70 -25.00 -0.91
CA GLU A 38 -3.00 -26.22 -1.33
C GLU A 38 -1.51 -25.98 -1.59
N LEU A 39 -1.15 -24.78 -2.09
CA LEU A 39 0.22 -24.33 -2.31
C LEU A 39 0.84 -23.63 -1.10
N GLU A 40 0.13 -23.54 0.03
CA GLU A 40 0.64 -22.88 1.24
C GLU A 40 1.81 -23.70 1.81
N ASP A 41 3.00 -23.43 1.30
CA ASP A 41 4.23 -24.09 1.72
C ASP A 41 4.53 -23.75 3.19
N PRO A 42 4.44 -24.73 4.12
CA PRO A 42 4.78 -24.49 5.52
C PRO A 42 6.24 -24.06 5.69
N ALA A 43 7.10 -24.21 4.68
CA ALA A 43 8.50 -23.81 4.71
C ALA A 43 8.72 -22.28 4.70
N HIS A 44 7.72 -21.44 4.40
CA HIS A 44 7.93 -19.98 4.31
C HIS A 44 7.06 -19.14 5.28
N PRO A 45 7.32 -19.19 6.60
CA PRO A 45 6.53 -18.49 7.62
C PRO A 45 6.45 -16.96 7.42
N SER A 46 7.50 -16.35 6.85
CA SER A 46 7.53 -14.91 6.57
C SER A 46 6.44 -14.48 5.57
N ARG A 47 6.17 -15.28 4.52
CA ARG A 47 5.16 -14.96 3.50
C ARG A 47 3.75 -15.03 4.07
N ARG A 48 3.50 -16.05 4.91
CA ARG A 48 2.23 -16.24 5.60
C ARG A 48 1.92 -15.07 6.53
N GLU A 49 2.91 -14.61 7.30
CA GLU A 49 2.71 -13.45 8.18
C GLU A 49 2.51 -12.14 7.40
N THR A 50 3.22 -11.96 6.28
CA THR A 50 2.97 -10.80 5.38
C THR A 50 1.53 -10.81 4.86
N ARG A 51 1.05 -11.96 4.34
CA ARG A 51 -0.32 -12.09 3.83
C ARG A 51 -1.36 -11.83 4.92
N ARG A 52 -1.14 -12.39 6.12
CA ARG A 52 -1.99 -12.17 7.30
C ARG A 52 -2.08 -10.69 7.69
N LEU A 53 -0.95 -9.97 7.65
CA LEU A 53 -0.92 -8.54 7.96
C LEU A 53 -1.58 -7.70 6.85
N LEU A 54 -1.41 -8.05 5.58
CA LEU A 54 -2.10 -7.39 4.47
C LEU A 54 -3.62 -7.56 4.56
N ASP A 55 -4.09 -8.76 4.88
CA ASP A 55 -5.52 -9.01 5.12
C ASP A 55 -6.06 -8.17 6.28
N LEU A 56 -5.30 -8.08 7.38
CA LEU A 56 -5.63 -7.22 8.52
C LEU A 56 -5.68 -5.74 8.12
N PHE A 57 -4.69 -5.27 7.37
CA PHE A 57 -4.62 -3.89 6.92
C PHE A 57 -5.77 -3.53 5.97
N SER A 58 -6.13 -4.46 5.09
CA SER A 58 -7.24 -4.28 4.13
C SER A 58 -8.61 -4.09 4.81
N THR A 59 -8.75 -4.54 6.07
CA THR A 59 -9.99 -4.40 6.82
C THR A 59 -10.33 -2.94 7.14
N ASP A 60 -9.32 -2.14 7.53
CA ASP A 60 -9.48 -0.70 7.77
C ASP A 60 -8.16 0.06 7.52
N LEU A 61 -7.94 0.38 6.24
CA LEU A 61 -6.76 1.11 5.80
C LEU A 61 -6.66 2.52 6.42
N ALA A 62 -7.79 3.17 6.70
CA ALA A 62 -7.80 4.52 7.26
C ALA A 62 -7.32 4.50 8.71
N GLN A 63 -7.76 3.52 9.49
CA GLN A 63 -7.31 3.30 10.85
C GLN A 63 -5.82 2.96 10.90
N VAL A 64 -5.33 2.10 10.01
CA VAL A 64 -3.90 1.74 9.94
C VAL A 64 -3.04 2.98 9.64
N LYS A 65 -3.40 3.79 8.63
CA LYS A 65 -2.70 5.05 8.33
C LYS A 65 -2.68 6.01 9.51
N SER A 66 -3.82 6.19 10.18
CA SER A 66 -3.91 7.04 11.39
C SER A 66 -3.03 6.50 12.52
N SER A 67 -3.02 5.19 12.74
CA SER A 67 -2.18 4.54 13.74
C SER A 67 -0.69 4.76 13.47
N ILE A 68 -0.25 4.59 12.21
CA ILE A 68 1.13 4.84 11.79
C ILE A 68 1.50 6.30 12.05
N ARG A 69 0.65 7.25 11.63
CA ARG A 69 0.90 8.69 11.78
C ARG A 69 1.03 9.12 13.26
N ASN A 70 0.28 8.47 14.14
CA ASN A 70 0.27 8.79 15.58
C ASN A 70 1.30 8.00 16.39
N SER A 71 2.00 7.04 15.76
CA SER A 71 3.00 6.22 16.43
C SER A 71 4.30 6.99 16.65
N ALA A 72 4.81 6.99 17.87
CA ALA A 72 6.11 7.57 18.21
C ALA A 72 7.30 6.80 17.59
N HIS A 73 7.09 5.55 17.19
CA HIS A 73 8.13 4.68 16.61
C HIS A 73 8.07 4.62 15.08
N ALA A 74 7.12 5.30 14.45
CA ALA A 74 7.08 5.37 13.00
C ALA A 74 8.24 6.25 12.47
N PRO A 75 8.91 5.85 11.38
CA PRO A 75 9.94 6.67 10.75
C PRO A 75 9.45 8.09 10.46
N SER A 76 10.10 9.09 11.06
CA SER A 76 9.81 10.49 10.79
C SER A 76 10.15 10.85 9.34
N GLY A 77 9.25 11.54 8.65
CA GLY A 77 9.51 12.03 7.30
C GLY A 77 9.45 10.96 6.21
N PHE A 78 8.77 9.84 6.42
CA PHE A 78 8.43 8.92 5.34
C PHE A 78 7.17 9.41 4.60
N PRO A 79 7.14 9.43 3.25
CA PRO A 79 6.00 9.97 2.51
C PRO A 79 4.71 9.17 2.71
N THR A 80 3.57 9.85 2.86
CA THR A 80 2.26 9.21 3.02
C THR A 80 1.91 8.29 1.85
N SER A 81 2.19 8.69 0.60
CA SER A 81 1.92 7.84 -0.57
C SER A 81 2.71 6.54 -0.54
N GLN A 82 3.92 6.56 0.03
CA GLN A 82 4.76 5.36 0.14
C GLN A 82 4.32 4.47 1.30
N TRP A 83 3.73 5.04 2.36
CA TRP A 83 3.05 4.24 3.37
C TRP A 83 1.86 3.48 2.77
N GLU A 84 1.11 4.10 1.87
CA GLU A 84 -0.01 3.43 1.19
C GLU A 84 0.47 2.23 0.38
N CYS A 85 1.58 2.38 -0.37
CA CYS A 85 2.21 1.26 -1.06
C CYS A 85 2.53 0.11 -0.10
N ILE A 86 3.22 0.39 1.03
CA ILE A 86 3.58 -0.63 2.02
C ILE A 86 2.33 -1.33 2.59
N ILE A 87 1.30 -0.57 2.95
CA ILE A 87 0.07 -1.12 3.56
C ILE A 87 -0.72 -1.96 2.54
N TRP A 88 -0.64 -1.63 1.25
CA TRP A 88 -1.27 -2.38 0.17
C TRP A 88 -0.46 -3.57 -0.31
N GLY A 89 0.80 -3.68 0.11
CA GLY A 89 1.73 -4.68 -0.42
C GLY A 89 2.22 -4.36 -1.83
N GLU A 90 2.11 -3.10 -2.24
CA GLU A 90 2.59 -2.59 -3.53
C GLU A 90 4.06 -2.15 -3.44
N PRO A 91 4.78 -2.17 -4.57
CA PRO A 91 6.16 -1.71 -4.63
C PRO A 91 6.29 -0.22 -4.27
N VAL A 92 7.32 0.13 -3.49
CA VAL A 92 7.63 1.51 -3.11
C VAL A 92 8.54 2.16 -4.15
N ASP A 93 8.35 3.45 -4.40
CA ASP A 93 9.18 4.23 -5.32
C ASP A 93 10.34 4.90 -4.56
N LEU A 94 11.55 4.37 -4.76
CA LEU A 94 12.78 4.92 -4.20
C LEU A 94 13.04 6.37 -4.64
N ASN A 95 12.60 6.79 -5.83
CA ASN A 95 12.77 8.18 -6.28
C ASN A 95 11.90 9.15 -5.47
N VAL A 96 10.67 8.74 -5.11
CA VAL A 96 9.78 9.54 -4.26
C VAL A 96 10.39 9.69 -2.87
N ILE A 97 10.89 8.59 -2.30
CA ILE A 97 11.55 8.59 -0.98
C ILE A 97 12.80 9.47 -1.02
N PHE A 98 13.65 9.30 -2.03
CA PHE A 98 14.86 10.08 -2.21
C PHE A 98 14.57 11.57 -2.39
N SER A 99 13.56 11.91 -3.19
CA SER A 99 13.08 13.28 -3.36
C SER A 99 12.64 13.90 -2.03
N TYR A 100 11.99 13.11 -1.17
CA TYR A 100 11.52 13.57 0.12
C TYR A 100 12.66 13.80 1.12
N LEU A 101 13.73 12.98 1.08
CA LEU A 101 14.93 13.18 1.92
C LEU A 101 15.61 14.53 1.69
N HIS A 102 15.53 15.04 0.46
CA HIS A 102 16.14 16.31 0.08
C HIS A 102 15.15 17.48 0.06
N ARG A 103 13.93 17.27 0.54
CA ARG A 103 12.92 18.32 0.58
C ARG A 103 13.17 19.21 1.80
N THR A 104 13.53 20.46 1.55
CA THR A 104 13.72 21.49 2.58
C THR A 104 12.42 22.19 2.98
N GLU A 105 11.37 22.07 2.16
CA GLU A 105 10.07 22.70 2.39
C GLU A 105 9.09 21.76 3.10
N PRO A 106 8.28 22.26 4.05
CA PRO A 106 7.21 21.46 4.64
C PRO A 106 6.24 20.96 3.56
N PRO A 107 5.69 19.74 3.72
CA PRO A 107 4.88 19.12 2.68
C PRO A 107 3.63 19.97 2.41
N LYS A 108 3.55 20.52 1.20
CA LYS A 108 2.26 20.91 0.61
C LYS A 108 1.58 19.61 0.19
N GLU A 109 0.79 19.03 1.07
CA GLU A 109 -0.24 18.08 0.68
C GLU A 109 -1.18 18.83 -0.28
N ASN A 110 -1.44 18.31 -1.49
CA ASN A 110 -2.44 18.93 -2.36
C ASN A 110 -3.82 18.55 -1.82
N VAL A 111 -4.21 19.22 -0.76
CA VAL A 111 -5.50 19.09 -0.13
C VAL A 111 -6.53 19.73 -1.06
N GLY A 112 -7.17 18.91 -1.88
CA GLY A 112 -8.35 19.29 -2.64
C GLY A 112 -9.58 19.16 -1.76
N ARG A 113 -10.33 20.25 -1.55
CA ARG A 113 -11.58 20.20 -0.79
C ARG A 113 -12.74 19.92 -1.76
N VAL A 114 -13.47 18.82 -1.56
CA VAL A 114 -14.72 18.53 -2.28
C VAL A 114 -15.85 18.58 -1.24
N GLY A 115 -16.56 19.71 -1.18
CA GLY A 115 -17.59 19.98 -0.17
C GLY A 115 -17.01 20.04 1.26
N ASP A 116 -17.53 19.22 2.17
CA ASP A 116 -17.03 19.08 3.54
C ASP A 116 -15.98 17.99 3.71
N THR A 117 -15.65 17.26 2.65
CA THR A 117 -14.62 16.21 2.69
C THR A 117 -13.29 16.76 2.20
N GLN A 118 -12.27 16.60 3.02
CA GLN A 118 -10.88 16.89 2.66
C GLN A 118 -10.32 15.71 1.88
N VAL A 119 -9.95 15.91 0.62
CA VAL A 119 -9.29 14.88 -0.19
C VAL A 119 -7.82 15.25 -0.30
N VAL A 120 -6.97 14.45 0.35
CA VAL A 120 -5.53 14.56 0.20
C VAL A 120 -5.17 13.88 -1.12
N PHE A 121 -4.99 14.66 -2.18
CA PHE A 121 -4.37 14.18 -3.42
C PHE A 121 -2.88 14.46 -3.33
N GLY A 122 -2.03 13.47 -3.61
CA GLY A 122 -0.60 13.77 -3.56
C GLY A 122 0.29 12.57 -3.73
N ILE A 123 0.24 11.94 -4.90
CA ILE A 123 1.46 11.35 -5.44
C ILE A 123 2.38 12.56 -5.69
N SER A 124 3.27 12.84 -4.73
CA SER A 124 4.30 13.86 -4.92
C SER A 124 5.22 13.34 -6.02
N GLU A 125 5.17 13.97 -7.20
CA GLU A 125 6.08 13.65 -8.29
C GLU A 125 7.53 13.76 -7.79
N ALA A 126 8.32 12.71 -8.05
CA ALA A 126 9.71 12.65 -7.62
C ALA A 126 10.53 13.72 -8.35
N LYS A 127 10.93 14.77 -7.63
CA LYS A 127 11.75 15.87 -8.17
C LYS A 127 13.22 15.49 -8.33
N LYS A 128 13.67 14.47 -7.61
CA LYS A 128 15.02 13.90 -7.69
C LYS A 128 14.92 12.41 -7.99
N ARG A 129 15.87 11.92 -8.77
CA ARG A 129 16.00 10.50 -9.10
C ARG A 129 17.19 9.91 -8.38
N VAL A 130 17.09 8.63 -8.07
CA VAL A 130 18.22 7.84 -7.56
C VAL A 130 19.12 7.54 -8.74
N GLU A 131 20.35 8.06 -8.71
CA GLU A 131 21.32 7.92 -9.81
C GLU A 131 22.61 7.25 -9.36
N THR A 132 22.94 7.35 -8.07
CA THR A 132 24.17 6.79 -7.50
C THR A 132 23.89 5.72 -6.46
N ALA A 133 24.90 4.89 -6.16
CA ALA A 133 24.85 3.95 -5.05
C ALA A 133 24.52 4.65 -3.72
N GLY A 134 25.08 5.86 -3.47
CA GLY A 134 24.83 6.61 -2.24
C GLY A 134 23.37 7.09 -2.11
N ASP A 135 22.76 7.49 -3.23
CA ASP A 135 21.34 7.85 -3.29
C ASP A 135 20.47 6.63 -3.01
N TRP A 136 20.82 5.50 -3.63
CA TRP A 136 20.11 4.24 -3.47
C TRP A 136 20.17 3.76 -2.02
N ILE A 137 21.37 3.65 -1.43
CA ILE A 137 21.58 3.26 -0.03
C ILE A 137 20.79 4.19 0.89
N SER A 138 20.79 5.49 0.58
CA SER A 138 20.03 6.46 1.35
C SER A 138 18.54 6.16 1.29
N ALA A 139 17.93 6.09 0.11
CA ALA A 139 16.50 5.79 -0.04
C ALA A 139 16.13 4.41 0.55
N TRP A 140 16.96 3.40 0.28
CA TRP A 140 16.81 2.02 0.71
C TRP A 140 16.68 1.89 2.22
N ASN A 141 17.60 2.50 2.97
CA ASN A 141 17.55 2.47 4.44
C ASN A 141 16.24 3.02 5.02
N ARG A 142 15.55 3.93 4.31
CA ARG A 142 14.27 4.48 4.76
C ARG A 142 13.12 3.54 4.43
N VAL A 143 13.18 2.85 3.29
CA VAL A 143 12.28 1.73 2.98
C VAL A 143 12.40 0.66 4.05
N VAL A 144 13.62 0.19 4.33
CA VAL A 144 13.84 -0.84 5.37
C VAL A 144 13.26 -0.41 6.72
N HIS A 145 13.46 0.85 7.11
CA HIS A 145 12.90 1.37 8.36
C HIS A 145 11.36 1.40 8.38
N ALA A 146 10.72 1.80 7.28
CA ALA A 146 9.26 1.83 7.18
C ALA A 146 8.67 0.42 7.08
N THR A 147 9.26 -0.43 6.24
CA THR A 147 8.81 -1.81 6.05
C THR A 147 9.01 -2.64 7.31
N ARG A 148 10.12 -2.50 8.06
CA ARG A 148 10.26 -3.19 9.35
C ARG A 148 9.26 -2.72 10.41
N PHE A 149 8.79 -1.48 10.31
CA PHE A 149 7.75 -0.98 11.22
C PHE A 149 6.41 -1.67 10.96
N ALA A 150 6.02 -1.83 9.68
CA ALA A 150 4.78 -2.50 9.28
C ALA A 150 4.87 -4.04 9.32
N PHE A 151 6.01 -4.59 8.92
CA PHE A 151 6.30 -6.02 8.74
C PHE A 151 7.60 -6.40 9.44
N ARG A 152 7.57 -6.48 10.77
CA ARG A 152 8.77 -6.73 11.61
C ARG A 152 9.54 -8.00 11.21
N HIS A 153 8.82 -9.03 10.78
CA HIS A 153 9.41 -10.32 10.40
C HIS A 153 10.23 -10.29 9.10
N ARG A 154 10.08 -9.26 8.26
CA ARG A 154 10.83 -9.09 6.99
C ARG A 154 12.20 -8.42 7.16
N GLU A 155 12.59 -8.02 8.37
CA GLU A 155 13.84 -7.28 8.59
C GLU A 155 15.09 -8.01 8.06
N GLN A 156 15.17 -9.33 8.27
CA GLN A 156 16.29 -10.13 7.82
C GLN A 156 16.39 -10.15 6.28
N GLU A 157 15.28 -10.47 5.62
CA GLU A 157 15.15 -10.52 4.16
C GLU A 157 15.55 -9.19 3.51
N LEU A 158 15.04 -8.07 4.04
CA LEU A 158 15.35 -6.73 3.55
C LEU A 158 16.82 -6.37 3.73
N ARG A 159 17.43 -6.79 4.84
CA ARG A 159 18.85 -6.54 5.09
C ARG A 159 19.74 -7.33 4.14
N GLU A 160 19.45 -8.62 3.97
CA GLU A 160 20.19 -9.50 3.05
C GLU A 160 20.08 -9.00 1.60
N TYR A 161 18.88 -8.58 1.18
CA TYR A 161 18.70 -7.96 -0.14
C TYR A 161 19.48 -6.66 -0.29
N GLY A 162 19.47 -5.82 0.76
CA GLY A 162 20.27 -4.59 0.80
C GLY A 162 21.76 -4.85 0.61
N GLU A 163 22.32 -5.77 1.39
CA GLU A 163 23.72 -6.18 1.31
C GLU A 163 24.08 -6.73 -0.07
N TYR A 164 23.17 -7.49 -0.70
CA TYR A 164 23.36 -8.00 -2.06
C TYR A 164 23.50 -6.87 -3.10
N ILE A 165 22.56 -5.92 -3.12
CA ILE A 165 22.60 -4.80 -4.08
C ILE A 165 23.78 -3.86 -3.80
N GLU A 166 24.11 -3.61 -2.54
CA GLU A 166 25.32 -2.86 -2.14
C GLU A 166 26.61 -3.56 -2.60
N GLY A 167 26.64 -4.89 -2.55
CA GLY A 167 27.71 -5.71 -3.10
C GLY A 167 27.86 -5.52 -4.61
N GLU A 168 26.75 -5.51 -5.36
CA GLU A 168 26.76 -5.22 -6.80
C GLU A 168 27.30 -3.81 -7.10
N PHE A 169 26.90 -2.79 -6.34
CA PHE A 169 27.46 -1.44 -6.51
C PHE A 169 28.97 -1.40 -6.24
N SER A 170 29.45 -2.15 -5.24
CA SER A 170 30.86 -2.20 -4.85
C SER A 170 31.72 -2.98 -5.85
N ALA A 171 31.17 -4.02 -6.46
CA ALA A 171 31.87 -4.86 -7.43
C ALA A 171 31.99 -4.24 -8.82
N LYS A 172 31.13 -3.27 -9.14
CA LYS A 172 31.02 -2.68 -10.48
C LYS A 172 31.46 -1.21 -10.51
N ILE A 173 31.98 -0.79 -11.65
CA ILE A 173 32.40 0.62 -11.86
C ILE A 173 31.18 1.58 -11.85
N PRO A 174 31.35 2.83 -11.39
CA PRO A 174 30.25 3.79 -11.30
C PRO A 174 29.46 4.01 -12.59
N SER A 175 30.10 3.89 -13.76
CA SER A 175 29.44 4.08 -15.06
C SER A 175 28.36 3.04 -15.37
N VAL A 176 28.29 1.93 -14.65
CA VAL A 176 27.24 0.91 -14.80
C VAL A 176 26.23 0.89 -13.66
N HIS A 177 26.36 1.78 -12.66
CA HIS A 177 25.44 1.84 -11.51
C HIS A 177 23.99 2.07 -11.91
N SER A 178 23.73 2.81 -13.00
CA SER A 178 22.38 2.98 -13.55
C SER A 178 21.71 1.65 -13.94
N ARG A 179 22.48 0.65 -14.38
CA ARG A 179 21.96 -0.68 -14.71
C ARG A 179 21.59 -1.48 -13.47
N ILE A 180 22.33 -1.31 -12.37
CA ILE A 180 22.04 -1.94 -11.09
C ILE A 180 20.74 -1.38 -10.53
N ILE A 181 20.54 -0.05 -10.61
CA ILE A 181 19.29 0.61 -10.21
C ILE A 181 18.11 0.11 -11.05
N LEU A 182 18.26 0.00 -12.38
CA LEU A 182 17.21 -0.54 -13.24
C LEU A 182 16.91 -2.02 -12.95
N PHE A 183 17.94 -2.81 -12.65
CA PHE A 183 17.79 -4.19 -12.23
C PHE A 183 17.00 -4.29 -10.92
N ASP A 184 17.36 -3.51 -9.90
CA ASP A 184 16.63 -3.45 -8.63
C ASP A 184 15.16 -3.07 -8.84
N ILE A 185 14.86 -2.03 -9.62
CA ILE A 185 13.48 -1.64 -9.97
C ILE A 185 12.72 -2.80 -10.64
N ALA A 186 13.37 -3.55 -11.53
CA ALA A 186 12.75 -4.68 -12.19
C ALA A 186 12.43 -5.81 -11.20
N VAL A 187 13.40 -6.20 -10.37
CA VAL A 187 13.21 -7.22 -9.33
C VAL A 187 12.11 -6.81 -8.36
N TRP A 188 12.07 -5.54 -7.97
CA TRP A 188 11.10 -5.02 -7.03
C TRP A 188 9.67 -5.03 -7.58
N ASN A 189 9.49 -4.71 -8.87
CA ASN A 189 8.17 -4.67 -9.50
C ASN A 189 7.63 -6.07 -9.88
N GLU A 190 8.48 -7.09 -9.90
CA GLU A 190 8.07 -8.48 -10.19
C GLU A 190 7.55 -9.22 -8.94
N VAL A 191 7.77 -8.68 -7.74
CA VAL A 191 7.38 -9.27 -6.44
C VAL A 191 6.10 -8.63 -5.92
#